data_AF-A0A7C5I225-F1
#
_entry.id   AF-A0A7C5I225-F1
#
_cell.length_a   1.000
_cell.length_b   1.000
_cell.length_c   1.000
_cell.angle_alpha   90.00
_cell.angle_beta   90.00
_cell.angle_gamma   90.00
#
_symmetry.space_group_name_H-M   'P 1'
#
loop_
_entity.id
_entity.type
_entity.pdbx_description
1 polymer ?
#
loop_
_entity_poly.entity_id
_entity_poly.type
_entity_poly.pdbx_seq_one_letter_code
_entity_poly.pdbx_strand_id
1 'polypeptide(L)' 'MRCPVLMQVCEKDEIIPVSSARETEKLLGAYADARYYPIGHFDIYQGEHFEKAVEEQLGFLQKHLSAPKMGS' A
#
# COMPACT_ATOMS: atom_id res chain seq x y z
N MET A 1 11.21 -3.52 -12.24
CA MET A 1 10.00 -2.67 -12.17
C MET A 1 10.44 -1.21 -12.11
N ARG A 2 9.75 -0.27 -12.78
CA ARG A 2 10.07 1.18 -12.79
C ARG A 2 8.85 2.07 -12.52
N CYS A 3 7.76 1.49 -12.04
CA CYS A 3 6.54 2.22 -11.67
C CYS A 3 6.45 2.29 -10.14
N PRO A 4 5.85 3.36 -9.58
CA PRO A 4 5.48 3.41 -8.18
C PRO A 4 4.59 2.20 -7.81
N VAL A 5 4.79 1.65 -6.62
CA VAL A 5 4.02 0.52 -6.08
C VAL A 5 3.60 0.85 -4.66
N LEU A 6 2.28 0.84 -4.41
CA LEU A 6 1.73 0.84 -3.06
C LEU A 6 1.75 -0.60 -2.52
N MET A 7 2.32 -0.79 -1.33
CA MET A 7 2.28 -2.03 -0.59
C MET A 7 1.49 -1.82 0.70
N GLN A 8 0.49 -2.66 0.95
CA GLN A 8 -0.32 -2.62 2.17
C GLN A 8 -0.14 -3.94 2.92
N VAL A 9 0.55 -3.88 4.05
CA VAL A 9 1.14 -5.03 4.73
C VAL A 9 0.54 -5.19 6.12
N CYS A 10 -0.15 -6.31 6.35
CA CYS A 10 -0.62 -6.71 7.67
C CYS A 10 0.52 -7.36 8.45
N GLU A 11 0.94 -6.79 9.58
CA GLU A 11 2.10 -7.27 10.35
C GLU A 11 1.80 -8.52 11.17
N LYS A 12 0.54 -8.76 11.52
CA LYS A 12 0.08 -9.99 12.20
C LYS A 12 -0.54 -10.97 11.21
N ASP A 13 -0.14 -10.90 9.95
CA ASP A 13 -0.54 -11.87 8.93
C ASP A 13 0.00 -13.26 9.29
N GLU A 14 -0.92 -14.20 9.53
CA GLU A 14 -0.60 -15.58 9.87
C GLU A 14 -0.43 -16.46 8.62
N ILE A 15 -0.75 -15.94 7.44
CA ILE A 15 -0.69 -16.63 6.15
C ILE A 15 0.60 -16.28 5.42
N ILE A 16 0.90 -14.99 5.29
CA ILE A 16 2.07 -14.47 4.57
C ILE A 16 3.03 -13.82 5.56
N PRO A 17 4.30 -14.27 5.62
CA PRO A 17 5.26 -13.70 6.56
C PRO A 17 5.63 -12.26 6.19
N VAL A 18 5.63 -11.37 7.18
CA VAL A 18 6.02 -9.95 7.02
C VAL A 18 7.44 -9.77 6.44
N SER A 19 8.32 -10.77 6.61
CA SER A 19 9.66 -10.77 6.02
C SER A 19 9.64 -10.70 4.49
N SER A 20 8.71 -11.40 3.84
CA SER A 20 8.58 -11.40 2.38
C SER A 20 8.13 -10.04 1.84
N ALA A 21 7.26 -9.35 2.57
CA ALA A 21 6.88 -7.97 2.26
C ALA A 21 8.10 -7.03 2.40
N ARG A 22 8.87 -7.14 3.49
CA ARG A 22 10.09 -6.34 3.71
C ARG A 22 11.17 -6.60 2.65
N GLU A 23 11.32 -7.84 2.20
CA GLU A 23 12.23 -8.17 1.09
C GLU A 23 11.76 -7.53 -0.22
N THR A 24 10.45 -7.60 -0.50
CA THR A 24 9.86 -6.98 -1.69
C THR A 24 10.02 -5.46 -1.68
N GLU A 25 9.78 -4.82 -0.53
CA GLU A 25 9.99 -3.38 -0.35
C GLU A 25 11.45 -3.00 -0.65
N LYS A 26 12.42 -3.75 -0.14
CA LYS A 26 13.85 -3.54 -0.42
C LYS A 26 14.17 -3.68 -1.92
N LEU A 27 13.59 -4.67 -2.59
CA LEU A 27 13.80 -4.89 -4.04
C LEU A 27 13.17 -3.78 -4.89
N LEU A 28 12.04 -3.23 -4.46
CA LEU A 28 11.38 -2.10 -5.12
C LEU A 28 12.11 -0.78 -4.88
N GLY A 29 12.79 -0.62 -3.74
CA GLY A 29 13.62 0.54 -3.43
C GLY A 29 12.81 1.84 -3.51
N ALA A 30 13.29 2.81 -4.28
CA ALA A 30 12.65 4.13 -4.43
C ALA A 30 11.23 4.10 -5.04
N TYR A 31 10.80 2.95 -5.58
CA TYR A 31 9.47 2.77 -6.13
C TYR A 31 8.44 2.29 -5.10
N ALA A 32 8.86 1.87 -3.90
CA ALA A 32 7.95 1.39 -2.87
C ALA A 32 7.33 2.54 -2.06
N ASP A 33 6.01 2.49 -1.90
CA ASP A 33 5.25 3.20 -0.87
C ASP A 33 4.62 2.13 0.04
N ALA A 34 5.26 1.80 1.15
CA ALA A 34 4.81 0.73 2.03
C ALA A 34 4.01 1.27 3.23
N ARG A 35 2.86 0.66 3.48
CA ARG A 35 1.96 0.91 4.61
C ARG A 35 1.87 -0.35 5.44
N TYR A 36 2.17 -0.24 6.73
CA TYR A 36 2.15 -1.36 7.67
C TYR A 36 1.01 -1.19 8.67
N TYR A 37 0.27 -2.27 8.90
CA TYR A 37 -0.89 -2.31 9.79
C TYR A 37 -0.68 -3.40 10.85
N PRO A 38 -0.83 -3.11 12.17
CA PRO A 38 -0.62 -4.09 13.23
C PRO A 38 -1.83 -5.03 13.42
N ILE A 39 -2.33 -5.59 12.32
CA ILE A 39 -3.59 -6.34 12.19
C ILE A 39 -3.37 -7.66 11.43
N GLY A 40 -4.36 -8.55 11.47
CA GLY A 40 -4.35 -9.83 10.78
C GLY A 40 -4.70 -9.71 9.29
N HIS A 41 -4.51 -10.81 8.55
CA HIS A 41 -4.66 -10.87 7.10
C HIS A 41 -6.01 -10.33 6.59
N PHE A 42 -7.10 -10.67 7.28
CA PHE A 42 -8.46 -10.30 6.85
C PHE A 42 -9.01 -9.03 7.49
N ASP A 43 -8.33 -8.50 8.52
CA ASP A 43 -8.79 -7.32 9.25
C ASP A 43 -8.74 -6.06 8.37
N ILE A 44 -7.82 -6.01 7.39
CA ILE A 44 -7.71 -4.90 6.44
C ILE A 44 -8.95 -4.73 5.55
N TYR A 45 -9.80 -5.75 5.45
CA TYR A 45 -11.03 -5.70 4.65
C TYR A 45 -12.26 -5.30 5.47
N GLN A 46 -12.09 -4.91 6.74
CA GLN A 46 -13.20 -4.60 7.64
C GLN A 46 -13.00 -3.29 8.40
N GLY A 47 -14.13 -2.63 8.72
CA GLY A 47 -14.18 -1.49 9.62
C GLY A 47 -13.22 -0.34 9.25
N GLU A 48 -12.61 0.25 10.28
CA GLU A 48 -11.70 1.40 10.12
C GLU A 48 -10.43 1.07 9.32
N HIS A 49 -9.97 -0.18 9.34
CA HIS A 49 -8.79 -0.59 8.59
C HIS A 49 -9.08 -0.63 7.09
N PHE A 50 -10.29 -1.05 6.70
CA PHE A 50 -10.75 -0.98 5.32
C PHE A 50 -10.83 0.45 4.81
N GLU A 51 -11.51 1.33 5.55
CA GLU A 51 -11.66 2.73 5.14
C GLU A 51 -10.29 3.40 4.97
N LYS A 52 -9.38 3.18 5.93
CA LYS A 52 -8.00 3.68 5.84
C LYS A 52 -7.26 3.10 4.64
N ALA A 53 -7.36 1.79 4.40
CA ALA A 53 -6.66 1.15 3.30
C ALA A 53 -7.15 1.67 1.94
N VAL A 54 -8.46 1.88 1.78
CA VAL A 54 -9.05 2.46 0.56
C VAL A 54 -8.64 3.92 0.39
N GLU A 55 -8.63 4.73 1.46
CA GLU A 55 -8.16 6.12 1.40
C GLU A 55 -6.70 6.21 0.93
N GLU A 56 -5.82 5.36 1.46
CA GLU A 56 -4.41 5.33 1.06
C GLU A 56 -4.24 4.85 -0.40
N GLN A 57 -5.06 3.90 -0.87
CA GLN A 57 -5.11 3.49 -2.28
C GLN A 57 -5.53 4.66 -3.19
N LEU A 58 -6.62 5.37 -2.83
CA LEU A 58 -7.10 6.52 -3.59
C LEU A 58 -6.05 7.63 -3.64
N GLY A 59 -5.42 7.95 -2.51
CA GLY A 59 -4.35 8.94 -2.42
C GLY A 59 -3.14 8.57 -3.28
N PHE A 60 -2.75 7.29 -3.28
CA PHE A 60 -1.67 6.79 -4.13
C PHE A 60 -2.01 6.93 -5.62
N LEU A 61 -3.21 6.51 -6.02
CA LEU A 61 -3.65 6.62 -7.41
C LEU A 61 -3.76 8.09 -7.86
N GLN A 62 -4.32 8.97 -7.03
CA GLN A 62 -4.37 10.40 -7.33
C GLN A 62 -2.97 10.99 -7.50
N LYS A 63 -2.02 10.65 -6.62
CA LYS A 63 -0.64 11.14 -6.69
C LYS A 63 0.08 10.73 -7.97
N HIS A 64 -0.18 9.52 -8.46
CA HIS A 64 0.59 8.93 -9.56
C HIS A 64 -0.12 8.89 -10.90
N LEU A 65 -1.46 9.05 -10.93
CA LEU A 65 -2.27 8.98 -12.15
C LEU A 65 -3.10 10.24 -12.44
N SER A 66 -3.15 11.23 -11.53
CA SER A 66 -3.82 12.50 -11.88
C SER A 66 -3.07 13.14 -13.06
N ALA A 67 -3.77 13.29 -14.18
CA ALA A 67 -3.30 14.12 -15.27
C ALA A 67 -3.06 15.55 -14.72
N PRO A 68 -2.04 16.28 -15.20
CA PRO A 68 -1.94 17.70 -14.89
C PRO A 68 -3.25 18.35 -15.30
N LYS A 69 -3.86 19.14 -14.40
CA LYS A 69 -4.99 20.00 -14.78
C LYS A 69 -4.50 20.87 -15.94
N MET A 70 -4.98 20.60 -17.16
CA MET A 70 -4.87 21.60 -18.22
C MET A 70 -5.62 22.83 -17.70
N GLY A 71 -4.89 23.93 -17.52
CA GLY A 71 -5.42 25.16 -16.93
C GLY A 71 -6.67 25.64 -17.65
N SER A 72 -7.60 26.24 -16.89
CA SER A 72 -8.62 27.14 -17.44
C SER A 72 -8.00 28.44 -17.93
#